data_AF-A0A923ZJR7-F1
#
_entry.id   AF-A0A923ZJR7-F1
#
_cell.length_a   1.000
_cell.length_b   1.000
_cell.length_c   1.000
_cell.angle_alpha   90.00
_cell.angle_beta   90.00
_cell.angle_gamma   90.00
#
_symmetry.space_group_name_H-M   'P 1'
#
loop_
_entity.id
_entity.type
_entity.pdbx_description
1 polymer ?
#
loop_
_entity_poly.entity_id
_entity_poly.type
_entity_poly.pdbx_seq_one_letter_code
_entity_poly.pdbx_strand_id
1 'polypeptide(L)'
;MCTRFCIYILVVFIFSSCGNHDLNLQSLTAEIAIIECRAEKLKDHRFALADKMRFTQDTILQKSKDTIELRNQLVEMEKEKQLLLTQSLQLADTIKQKMEFLMTNYLTDKKRENEFNQFLKEEIKKNKGN
;
A
#
# COMPACT_ATOMS: atom_id res chain seq x y z
N MET A 1 3.05 -61.42 -11.71
CA MET A 1 3.77 -60.26 -11.10
C MET A 1 3.73 -59.06 -12.05
N CYS A 2 2.54 -58.50 -12.35
CA CYS A 2 2.40 -57.41 -13.33
C CYS A 2 1.39 -56.33 -12.88
N THR A 3 1.16 -56.20 -11.57
CA THR A 3 0.20 -55.24 -11.00
C THR A 3 0.86 -54.22 -10.06
N ARG A 4 2.17 -54.35 -9.81
CA ARG A 4 2.91 -53.46 -8.91
C ARG A 4 3.66 -52.32 -9.60
N PHE A 5 3.84 -52.38 -10.93
CA PHE A 5 4.53 -51.33 -11.69
C PHE A 5 3.61 -50.19 -12.16
N CYS A 6 2.31 -50.43 -12.32
CA CYS A 6 1.37 -49.39 -12.78
C CYS A 6 1.05 -48.31 -11.73
N ILE A 7 1.27 -48.60 -10.44
CA ILE A 7 0.98 -47.64 -9.36
C ILE A 7 2.08 -46.56 -9.28
N TYR A 8 3.32 -46.87 -9.67
CA TYR A 8 4.42 -45.91 -9.58
C TYR A 8 4.39 -44.82 -10.67
N ILE A 9 3.84 -45.10 -11.85
CA ILE A 9 3.76 -44.11 -12.94
C ILE A 9 2.64 -43.08 -12.67
N LEU A 10 1.60 -43.46 -11.93
CA LEU A 10 0.48 -42.57 -11.60
C LEU A 10 0.84 -41.55 -10.49
N VAL A 11 1.77 -41.88 -9.59
CA VAL A 11 2.17 -40.98 -8.49
C VAL A 11 3.16 -39.90 -8.97
N VAL A 12 3.97 -40.16 -10.00
CA VAL A 12 4.93 -39.17 -10.51
C VAL A 12 4.26 -38.05 -11.30
N PHE A 13 3.12 -38.31 -11.97
CA PHE A 13 2.37 -37.28 -12.71
C PHE A 13 1.57 -36.32 -11.82
N ILE A 14 1.34 -36.64 -10.55
CA ILE A 14 0.58 -35.75 -9.64
C ILE A 14 1.48 -34.62 -9.10
N PHE A 15 2.81 -34.76 -9.17
CA PHE A 15 3.74 -33.70 -8.76
C PHE A 15 4.12 -32.72 -9.89
N SER A 16 3.63 -32.91 -11.11
CA SER A 16 3.97 -32.06 -12.26
C SER A 16 2.92 -30.98 -12.58
N SER A 17 1.84 -30.88 -11.80
CA SER A 17 0.82 -29.84 -11.99
C SER A 17 0.76 -28.89 -10.79
N CYS A 18 1.92 -28.35 -10.40
CA CYS A 18 1.93 -27.02 -9.80
C CYS A 18 1.78 -26.04 -10.98
N GLY A 19 0.54 -25.87 -11.42
CA GLY A 19 0.18 -25.02 -12.55
C GLY A 19 0.73 -23.60 -12.34
N ASN A 20 1.22 -23.04 -13.43
CA ASN A 20 1.70 -21.67 -13.59
C ASN A 20 0.97 -20.70 -12.65
N HIS A 21 1.71 -20.07 -11.74
CA HIS A 21 1.29 -18.80 -11.15
C HIS A 21 1.32 -17.75 -12.27
N ASP A 22 0.32 -17.77 -13.14
CA ASP A 22 0.06 -16.63 -14.02
C ASP A 22 -0.31 -15.46 -13.12
N LEU A 23 0.66 -14.58 -12.91
CA LEU A 23 0.51 -13.32 -12.20
C LEU A 23 -0.61 -12.52 -12.86
N ASN A 24 -1.75 -12.40 -12.18
CA ASN A 24 -2.89 -11.66 -12.70
C ASN A 24 -2.60 -10.16 -12.62
N LEU A 25 -2.26 -9.58 -13.78
CA LEU A 25 -1.98 -8.15 -13.95
C LEU A 25 -3.07 -7.26 -13.35
N GLN A 26 -4.34 -7.64 -13.53
CA GLN A 26 -5.47 -6.87 -13.05
C GLN A 26 -5.51 -6.84 -11.50
N SER A 27 -5.14 -7.94 -10.86
CA SER A 27 -5.02 -8.00 -9.40
C SER A 27 -3.87 -7.11 -8.92
N LEU A 28 -2.73 -7.12 -9.61
CA LEU A 28 -1.58 -6.29 -9.27
C LEU A 28 -1.91 -4.80 -9.40
N THR A 29 -2.56 -4.40 -10.49
CA THR A 29 -2.93 -2.99 -10.71
C THR A 29 -3.97 -2.50 -9.72
N ALA A 30 -4.92 -3.36 -9.34
CA ALA A 30 -5.90 -3.05 -8.29
C ALA A 30 -5.23 -2.86 -6.92
N GLU A 31 -4.28 -3.73 -6.55
CA GLU A 31 -3.50 -3.59 -5.32
C GLU A 31 -2.69 -2.28 -5.29
N ILE A 32 -2.01 -1.94 -6.39
CA ILE A 32 -1.25 -0.68 -6.48
C ILE A 32 -2.18 0.53 -6.41
N ALA A 33 -3.35 0.48 -7.04
CA ALA A 33 -4.33 1.57 -6.94
C ALA A 33 -4.83 1.77 -5.50
N ILE A 34 -5.06 0.69 -4.73
CA ILE A 34 -5.42 0.79 -3.31
C ILE A 34 -4.29 1.42 -2.49
N ILE A 35 -3.04 1.06 -2.78
CA ILE A 35 -1.86 1.62 -2.12
C ILE A 35 -1.74 3.12 -2.42
N GLU A 36 -1.96 3.55 -3.67
CA GLU A 36 -1.99 4.96 -4.07
C GLU A 36 -3.06 5.74 -3.30
N CYS A 37 -4.29 5.22 -3.26
CA CYS A 37 -5.38 5.84 -2.52
C CYS A 37 -5.08 5.96 -1.02
N ARG A 38 -4.44 4.93 -0.43
CA ARG A 38 -4.01 4.98 0.98
C ARG A 38 -2.92 6.02 1.20
N ALA A 39 -1.99 6.16 0.26
CA ALA A 39 -0.93 7.17 0.33
C ALA A 39 -1.51 8.58 0.25
N GLU A 40 -2.49 8.81 -0.62
CA GLU A 40 -3.20 10.08 -0.74
C GLU A 40 -3.94 10.43 0.56
N LYS A 41 -4.75 9.51 1.11
CA LYS A 41 -5.43 9.73 2.40
C LYS A 41 -4.46 10.03 3.54
N LEU A 42 -3.34 9.32 3.59
CA LEU A 42 -2.34 9.52 4.64
C LEU A 42 -1.64 10.88 4.52
N LYS A 43 -1.36 11.30 3.28
CA LYS A 43 -0.85 12.64 2.97
C LYS A 43 -1.84 13.71 3.45
N ASP A 44 -3.12 13.58 3.13
CA ASP A 44 -4.14 14.55 3.51
C ASP A 44 -4.32 14.62 5.04
N HIS A 45 -4.31 13.48 5.72
CA HIS A 45 -4.34 13.41 7.19
C HIS A 45 -3.12 14.11 7.81
N ARG A 46 -1.93 13.92 7.24
CA ARG A 46 -0.70 14.59 7.73
C ARG A 46 -0.79 16.11 7.59
N PHE A 47 -1.31 16.61 6.48
CA PHE A 47 -1.50 18.06 6.30
C PHE A 47 -2.55 18.61 7.27
N ALA A 48 -3.71 17.94 7.39
CA ALA A 48 -4.75 18.35 8.33
C ALA A 48 -4.25 18.37 9.78
N LEU A 49 -3.44 17.39 10.19
CA LEU A 49 -2.83 17.36 11.52
C LEU A 49 -1.82 18.49 11.70
N ALA A 50 -0.96 18.74 10.71
CA ALA A 50 0.03 19.82 10.76
C ALA A 50 -0.65 21.19 10.92
N ASP A 51 -1.73 21.43 10.17
CA ASP A 51 -2.51 22.66 10.27
C ASP A 51 -3.15 22.83 11.65
N LYS A 52 -3.76 21.75 12.20
CA LYS A 52 -4.31 21.76 13.56
C LYS A 52 -3.24 22.04 14.61
N MET A 53 -2.09 21.35 14.55
CA MET A 53 -0.99 21.56 15.49
C MET A 53 -0.50 23.01 15.45
N ARG A 54 -0.31 23.57 14.26
CA ARG A 54 0.11 24.95 14.08
C ARG A 54 -0.91 25.92 14.68
N PHE A 55 -2.18 25.75 14.35
CA PHE A 55 -3.26 26.59 14.90
C PHE A 55 -3.30 26.54 16.43
N THR A 56 -3.17 25.35 17.02
CA THR A 56 -3.16 25.19 18.49
C THR A 56 -1.92 25.84 19.11
N GLN A 57 -0.74 25.69 18.51
CA GLN A 57 0.48 26.36 18.96
C GLN A 57 0.35 27.88 18.93
N ASP A 58 -0.13 28.43 17.81
CA ASP A 58 -0.35 29.87 17.65
C ASP A 58 -1.36 30.40 18.68
N THR A 59 -2.41 29.63 18.96
CA THR A 59 -3.42 29.96 19.99
C THR A 59 -2.81 30.00 21.41
N ILE A 60 -1.94 29.04 21.74
CA ILE A 60 -1.24 29.02 23.03
C ILE A 60 -0.33 30.24 23.18
N LEU A 61 0.38 30.63 22.13
CA LEU A 61 1.28 31.79 22.15
C LEU A 61 0.52 33.09 22.35
N GLN A 62 -0.73 33.18 21.86
CA GLN A 62 -1.57 34.37 21.98
C GLN A 62 -2.36 34.45 23.30
N LYS A 63 -2.68 33.33 23.97
CA LYS A 63 -3.47 33.32 25.21
C LYS A 63 -2.60 33.12 26.46
N SER A 64 -2.67 34.07 27.40
CA SER A 64 -1.82 34.08 28.60
C SER A 64 -2.30 33.21 29.77
N LYS A 65 -3.54 32.68 29.79
CA LYS A 65 -4.14 32.17 31.04
C LYS A 65 -4.97 30.88 31.01
N ASP A 66 -5.04 30.13 29.91
CA ASP A 66 -5.64 28.78 29.97
C ASP A 66 -5.00 27.83 28.97
N THR A 67 -3.80 27.36 29.33
CA THR A 67 -2.90 26.60 28.43
C THR A 67 -2.90 25.10 28.68
N ILE A 68 -3.48 24.61 29.77
CA ILE A 68 -3.35 23.19 30.15
C ILE A 68 -4.09 22.31 29.15
N GLU A 69 -5.34 22.64 28.83
CA GLU A 69 -6.15 21.88 27.87
C GLU A 69 -5.51 21.89 26.46
N LEU A 70 -5.08 23.07 25.98
CA LEU A 70 -4.42 23.20 24.69
C LEU A 70 -3.06 22.45 24.64
N ARG A 71 -2.32 22.40 25.76
CA ARG A 71 -1.10 21.61 25.88
C ARG A 71 -1.39 20.10 25.84
N ASN A 72 -2.45 19.65 26.51
CA ASN A 72 -2.88 18.26 26.46
C ASN A 72 -3.27 17.87 25.04
N GLN A 73 -4.00 18.73 24.33
CA GLN A 73 -4.34 18.52 22.92
C GLN A 73 -3.08 18.41 22.04
N LEU A 74 -2.05 19.24 22.27
CA LEU A 74 -0.77 19.10 21.56
C LEU A 74 -0.07 17.77 21.83
N VAL A 75 -0.13 17.26 23.05
CA VAL A 75 0.44 15.94 23.38
C VAL A 75 -0.29 14.83 22.61
N GLU A 76 -1.61 14.88 22.54
CA GLU A 76 -2.39 13.91 21.75
C GLU A 76 -2.09 14.02 20.25
N MET A 77 -2.01 15.24 19.72
CA MET A 77 -1.62 15.47 18.32
C MET A 77 -0.20 14.97 18.02
N GLU A 78 0.76 15.08 18.95
CA GLU A 78 2.09 14.52 18.77
C GLU A 78 2.07 12.98 18.73
N LYS A 79 1.22 12.33 19.55
CA LYS A 79 1.01 10.88 19.46
C LYS A 79 0.43 10.49 18.10
N GLU A 80 -0.57 11.22 17.62
CA GLU A 80 -1.16 11.01 16.29
C GLU A 80 -0.12 11.19 15.18
N LYS A 81 0.75 12.20 15.29
CA LYS A 81 1.85 12.43 14.35
C LYS A 81 2.81 11.24 14.30
N GLN A 82 3.20 10.67 15.45
CA GLN A 82 4.07 9.49 15.49
C GLN A 82 3.40 8.26 14.86
N LEU A 83 2.08 8.10 15.07
CA LEU A 83 1.31 7.05 14.41
C LEU A 83 1.29 7.23 12.89
N LEU A 84 0.96 8.43 12.40
CA LEU A 84 0.94 8.74 10.96
C LEU A 84 2.31 8.58 10.31
N LEU A 85 3.39 8.93 11.03
CA LEU A 85 4.76 8.71 10.58
C LEU A 85 5.04 7.21 10.40
N THR A 86 4.70 6.40 11.41
CA THR A 86 4.89 4.95 11.37
C THR A 86 4.11 4.33 10.21
N GLN A 87 2.84 4.71 10.04
CA GLN A 87 2.02 4.26 8.92
C GLN A 87 2.58 4.68 7.56
N SER A 88 3.19 5.87 7.47
CA SER A 88 3.80 6.38 6.24
C SER A 88 5.03 5.56 5.86
N LEU A 89 5.87 5.24 6.84
CA LEU A 89 7.06 4.42 6.63
C LEU A 89 6.69 3.00 6.20
N GLN A 90 5.74 2.36 6.90
CA GLN A 90 5.24 1.04 6.52
C GLN A 90 4.65 1.01 5.10
N LEU A 91 3.93 2.06 4.73
CA LEU A 91 3.37 2.18 3.38
C LEU A 91 4.47 2.38 2.33
N ALA A 92 5.49 3.19 2.63
CA ALA A 92 6.63 3.39 1.75
C ALA A 92 7.41 2.08 1.53
N ASP A 93 7.64 1.30 2.59
CA ASP A 93 8.26 -0.02 2.49
C ASP A 93 7.42 -0.98 1.64
N THR A 94 6.11 -0.98 1.84
CA THR A 94 5.18 -1.78 1.04
C THR A 94 5.22 -1.39 -0.44
N ILE A 95 5.20 -0.09 -0.74
CA ILE A 95 5.34 0.43 -2.12
C ILE A 95 6.66 -0.04 -2.71
N LYS A 96 7.76 0.11 -1.98
CA LYS A 96 9.09 -0.30 -2.45
C LYS A 96 9.12 -1.78 -2.81
N GLN A 97 8.69 -2.65 -1.90
CA GLN A 97 8.66 -4.10 -2.13
C GLN A 97 7.79 -4.47 -3.34
N LYS A 98 6.61 -3.86 -3.46
CA LYS A 98 5.70 -4.11 -4.59
C LYS A 98 6.28 -3.62 -5.91
N MET A 99 6.92 -2.45 -5.92
CA MET A 99 7.58 -1.91 -7.12
C MET A 99 8.79 -2.74 -7.53
N GLU A 100 9.63 -3.17 -6.59
CA GLU A 100 10.76 -4.06 -6.87
C GLU A 100 10.28 -5.39 -7.46
N PHE A 101 9.21 -5.96 -6.90
CA PHE A 101 8.56 -7.15 -7.44
C PHE A 101 8.04 -6.92 -8.87
N LEU A 102 7.34 -5.83 -9.13
CA LEU A 102 6.80 -5.50 -10.45
C LEU A 102 7.90 -5.29 -11.49
N MET A 103 8.96 -4.55 -11.13
CA MET A 103 10.11 -4.31 -12.00
C MET A 103 10.84 -5.59 -12.37
N THR A 104 11.02 -6.50 -11.40
CA THR A 104 11.78 -7.74 -11.61
C THR A 104 10.98 -8.78 -12.40
N ASN A 105 9.67 -8.90 -12.13
CA ASN A 105 8.86 -10.02 -12.61
C ASN A 105 7.91 -9.67 -13.76
N TYR A 106 7.56 -8.38 -13.93
CA TYR A 106 6.50 -7.99 -14.85
C TYR A 106 6.92 -6.92 -15.86
N LEU A 107 7.52 -5.82 -15.41
CA LEU A 107 7.91 -4.67 -16.23
C LEU A 107 9.25 -4.90 -16.95
N THR A 108 9.43 -6.10 -17.52
CA THR A 108 10.67 -6.54 -18.17
C THR A 108 10.85 -5.91 -19.56
N ASP A 109 9.76 -5.44 -20.16
CA ASP A 109 9.76 -4.81 -21.47
C ASP A 109 8.73 -3.67 -21.54
N LYS A 110 8.92 -2.81 -22.56
CA LYS A 110 8.09 -1.61 -22.76
C LYS A 110 6.62 -1.91 -23.06
N LYS A 111 6.31 -3.07 -23.65
CA LYS A 111 4.93 -3.45 -23.94
C LYS A 111 4.18 -3.74 -22.64
N ARG A 112 4.76 -4.57 -21.77
CA ARG A 112 4.20 -4.87 -20.44
C ARG A 112 4.10 -3.64 -19.54
N GLU A 113 5.08 -2.74 -19.63
CA GLU A 113 5.03 -1.44 -18.94
C GLU A 113 3.83 -0.61 -19.39
N ASN A 114 3.61 -0.50 -20.70
CA ASN A 114 2.46 0.24 -21.25
C ASN A 114 1.12 -0.41 -20.83
N GLU A 115 1.03 -1.74 -20.89
CA GLU A 115 -0.17 -2.48 -20.46
C GLU A 115 -0.46 -2.22 -18.97
N PHE A 116 0.55 -2.38 -18.10
CA PHE A 116 0.42 -2.08 -16.67
C PHE A 116 -0.03 -0.64 -16.42
N ASN A 117 0.60 0.34 -17.07
CA ASN A 117 0.26 1.75 -16.92
C ASN A 117 -1.18 2.06 -17.35
N GLN A 118 -1.68 1.41 -18.40
CA GLN A 118 -3.06 1.57 -18.85
C GLN A 118 -4.04 1.03 -17.80
N PHE A 119 -3.86 -0.21 -17.34
CA PHE A 119 -4.73 -0.82 -16.33
C PHE A 119 -4.67 -0.06 -15.00
N LEU A 120 -3.48 0.38 -14.56
CA LEU A 120 -3.34 1.17 -13.35
C LEU A 120 -4.11 2.48 -13.45
N LYS A 121 -4.06 3.17 -14.61
CA LYS A 121 -4.80 4.41 -14.82
C LYS A 121 -6.31 4.21 -14.73
N GLU A 122 -6.82 3.10 -15.26
CA GLU A 122 -8.23 2.72 -15.19
C GLU A 122 -8.67 2.45 -13.74
N GLU A 123 -7.89 1.67 -12.99
CA GLU A 123 -8.17 1.36 -11.58
C GLU A 123 -8.10 2.60 -10.67
N ILE A 124 -7.12 3.48 -10.86
CA ILE A 124 -7.04 4.75 -10.12
C ILE A 124 -8.28 5.62 -10.40
N LYS A 125 -8.70 5.73 -11.66
CA LYS A 125 -9.88 6.52 -12.02
C LYS A 125 -11.15 5.97 -11.36
N LYS A 126 -11.30 4.65 -11.32
CA LYS A 126 -12.42 3.97 -10.66
C LYS A 126 -12.45 4.27 -9.16
N ASN A 127 -11.30 4.25 -8.50
CA ASN A 127 -11.20 4.50 -7.06
C ASN A 127 -11.33 5.99 -6.67
N LYS A 128 -11.14 6.93 -7.61
CA LYS A 128 -11.36 8.38 -7.40
C LYS A 128 -12.77 8.87 -7.72
N GLY A 129 -13.58 8.05 -8.41
CA GLY A 129 -14.95 8.38 -8.81
C GLY A 129 -16.05 7.94 -7.82
N ASN A 130 -15.67 7.26 -6.73
CA ASN A 130 -16.52 6.91 -5.60
C ASN A 130 -16.11 7.73 -4.36
#